data_AF-A0A4R7WM42-F1
#
_entry.id   AF-A0A4R7WM42-F1
#
_cell.length_a   1.000
_cell.length_b   1.000
_cell.length_c   1.000
_cell.angle_alpha   90.00
_cell.angle_beta   90.00
_cell.angle_gamma   90.00
#
_symmetry.space_group_name_H-M   'P 1'
#
loop_
_entity.id
_entity.type
_entity.pdbx_description
1 polymer ?
#
loop_
_entity_poly.entity_id
_entity_poly.type
_entity_poly.pdbx_seq_one_letter_code
_entity_poly.pdbx_strand_id
1 'polypeptide(L)' 'MGIVRLGEFLVDPDIKAGRVVPILQDFNPHDAEEVHAVFVAGSNTPARVRAFVDFLAERLRDRMQ' A
#
# COMPACT_ATOMS: atom_id res chain seq x y z
N MET A 1 16.44 12.22 -13.75
CA MET A 1 15.28 12.01 -14.65
C MET A 1 15.39 10.62 -15.22
N GLY A 2 14.30 9.83 -15.23
CA GLY A 2 14.34 8.45 -15.67
C GLY A 2 13.02 7.71 -15.47
N ILE A 3 13.07 6.39 -15.59
CA ILE A 3 11.95 5.47 -15.42
C ILE A 3 12.02 4.88 -14.01
N VAL A 4 10.87 4.66 -13.37
CA VAL A 4 10.75 4.06 -12.04
C VAL A 4 9.55 3.12 -12.00
N ARG A 5 9.63 2.05 -11.18
CA ARG A 5 8.50 1.20 -10.82
C ARG A 5 8.11 1.53 -9.37
N LEU A 6 6.88 1.97 -9.17
CA LEU A 6 6.32 2.37 -7.88
C LEU A 6 4.98 1.68 -7.66
N GLY A 7 4.58 1.53 -6.39
CA GLY A 7 3.21 1.14 -6.07
C GLY A 7 2.21 2.17 -6.60
N GLU A 8 1.12 1.69 -7.19
CA GLU A 8 0.12 2.52 -7.87
C GLU A 8 -0.44 3.63 -6.96
N PHE A 9 -0.66 3.32 -5.68
CA PHE A 9 -1.15 4.25 -4.67
C PHE A 9 -0.29 5.51 -4.47
N LEU A 10 1.01 5.44 -4.79
CA LEU A 10 1.92 6.59 -4.69
C LEU A 10 1.79 7.52 -5.89
N VAL A 11 1.50 6.97 -7.07
CA VAL A 11 1.68 7.65 -8.35
C VAL A 11 0.36 7.95 -9.08
N ASP A 12 -0.75 7.34 -8.66
CA ASP A 12 -2.10 7.59 -9.18
C ASP A 12 -2.47 9.10 -9.25
N PRO A 13 -2.17 9.95 -8.25
CA PRO A 13 -2.42 11.39 -8.37
C PRO A 13 -1.59 12.08 -9.46
N ASP A 14 -0.37 11.60 -9.72
CA ASP A 14 0.51 12.13 -10.77
C ASP A 14 0.09 11.67 -12.17
N ILE A 15 -0.40 10.43 -12.28
CA ILE A 15 -0.98 9.88 -13.52
C ILE A 15 -2.24 10.68 -13.87
N LYS A 16 -3.16 10.86 -12.92
CA LYS A 16 -4.39 11.66 -13.12
C LYS A 16 -4.11 13.11 -13.49
N ALA A 17 -3.02 13.67 -13.00
CA ALA A 17 -2.58 15.02 -13.33
C ALA A 17 -1.72 15.11 -14.62
N GLY A 18 -1.42 13.99 -15.27
CA GLY A 18 -0.58 13.94 -16.48
C GLY A 18 0.89 14.32 -16.25
N ARG A 19 1.37 14.30 -15.00
CA ARG A 19 2.77 14.61 -14.66
C ARG A 19 3.71 13.46 -14.97
N VAL A 20 3.18 12.25 -15.00
CA VAL A 20 3.87 11.01 -15.39
C VAL A 20 2.99 10.21 -16.33
N VAL A 21 3.59 9.30 -17.08
CA VAL A 21 2.90 8.45 -18.06
C VAL A 21 3.21 6.98 -17.77
N PRO A 22 2.18 6.11 -17.62
CA PRO A 22 2.40 4.66 -17.52
C PRO A 22 3.01 4.12 -18.81
N ILE A 23 4.00 3.24 -18.68
CA ILE A 23 4.66 2.58 -19.81
C ILE A 23 4.72 1.08 -19.59
N LEU A 24 4.89 0.30 -20.67
CA LEU A 24 5.06 -1.15 -20.62
C LEU A 24 3.94 -1.89 -19.84
N GLN A 25 2.71 -1.39 -19.90
CA GLN A 25 1.59 -1.93 -19.11
C GLN A 25 1.28 -3.40 -19.44
N ASP A 26 1.49 -3.81 -20.70
CA ASP A 26 1.36 -5.21 -21.14
C ASP A 26 2.35 -6.17 -20.46
N PHE A 27 3.39 -5.63 -19.83
CA PHE A 27 4.43 -6.38 -19.10
C PHE A 27 4.36 -6.19 -17.58
N ASN A 28 3.29 -5.58 -17.06
CA ASN A 28 3.08 -5.47 -15.63
C ASN A 28 2.73 -6.85 -15.04
N PRO A 29 3.48 -7.38 -14.06
CA PRO A 29 3.18 -8.69 -13.47
C PRO A 29 1.91 -8.71 -12.61
N HIS A 30 1.32 -7.56 -12.30
CA HIS A 30 0.15 -7.43 -11.41
C HIS A 30 0.37 -8.13 -10.05
N ASP A 31 1.62 -8.12 -9.59
CA ASP A 31 1.98 -8.59 -8.26
C ASP A 31 1.42 -7.65 -7.20
N ALA A 32 0.90 -8.24 -6.13
CA ALA A 32 0.47 -7.50 -4.96
C ALA A 32 1.61 -7.47 -3.94
N GLU A 33 1.92 -6.28 -3.44
CA GLU A 33 2.86 -6.10 -2.34
C GLU A 33 2.12 -6.27 -1.02
N GLU A 34 2.54 -7.24 -0.21
CA GLU A 34 1.95 -7.44 1.11
C GLU A 34 2.44 -6.37 2.10
N VAL A 35 1.49 -5.71 2.76
CA VAL A 35 1.79 -4.74 3.83
C VAL A 35 1.47 -5.36 5.18
N HIS A 36 2.50 -5.47 6.04
CA HIS A 36 2.41 -6.13 7.34
C HIS A 36 2.51 -5.12 8.49
N ALA A 37 1.61 -5.23 9.47
CA ALA A 37 1.72 -4.52 10.74
C ALA A 37 2.53 -5.37 11.74
N VAL A 38 3.77 -4.99 12.02
CA VAL A 38 4.67 -5.73 12.91
C VAL A 38 4.64 -5.15 14.32
N PHE A 39 4.29 -5.96 15.30
CA PHE A 39 4.30 -5.61 16.72
C PHE A 39 4.63 -6.84 17.57
N VAL A 40 5.10 -6.62 18.80
CA VAL A 40 5.39 -7.73 19.72
C VAL A 40 4.07 -8.36 20.19
N ALA A 41 3.86 -9.62 19.82
CA ALA A 41 2.71 -10.41 20.24
C ALA A 41 2.96 -11.04 21.62
N GLY A 42 1.94 -11.06 22.47
CA GLY A 42 1.98 -11.72 23.78
C GLY A 42 0.73 -11.43 24.61
N SER A 43 0.60 -12.09 25.76
CA SER A 43 -0.52 -11.89 26.70
C SER A 43 -0.69 -10.43 27.15
N ASN A 44 0.38 -9.64 27.08
CA ASN A 44 0.42 -8.24 27.50
C ASN A 44 0.31 -7.23 26.35
N THR A 45 -0.07 -7.63 25.11
CA THR A 45 -0.29 -6.63 24.05
C THR A 45 -1.35 -5.62 24.53
N PRO A 46 -1.04 -4.31 24.62
CA PRO A 46 -1.99 -3.31 25.11
C PRO A 46 -3.21 -3.23 24.20
N ALA A 47 -4.41 -3.03 24.77
CA ALA A 47 -5.65 -2.94 24.01
C ALA A 47 -5.60 -1.86 22.90
N ARG A 48 -4.91 -0.74 23.15
CA ARG A 48 -4.71 0.33 22.15
C ARG A 48 -3.94 -0.12 20.91
N VAL A 49 -3.02 -1.09 21.04
CA VAL A 49 -2.25 -1.61 19.88
C VAL A 49 -3.16 -2.46 19.01
N ARG A 50 -3.97 -3.34 19.62
CA ARG A 50 -4.99 -4.12 18.88
C ARG A 50 -5.96 -3.20 18.14
N ALA A 51 -6.56 -2.25 18.86
CA ALA A 51 -7.50 -1.31 18.27
C ALA A 51 -6.90 -0.51 17.10
N PHE A 52 -5.61 -0.13 17.20
CA PHE A 52 -4.93 0.57 16.12
C PHE A 52 -4.65 -0.34 14.91
N VAL A 53 -4.21 -1.58 15.13
CA VAL A 53 -3.99 -2.55 14.05
C VAL A 53 -5.31 -2.89 13.34
N ASP A 54 -6.39 -3.11 14.10
CA ASP A 54 -7.71 -3.39 13.55
C ASP A 54 -8.19 -2.21 12.69
N PHE A 55 -8.07 -0.98 13.21
CA PHE A 55 -8.37 0.23 12.44
C PHE A 55 -7.56 0.34 11.14
N LEU A 56 -6.25 0.09 11.18
CA LEU A 56 -5.41 0.12 9.98
C LEU A 56 -5.81 -0.97 8.99
N ALA A 57 -6.05 -2.19 9.46
CA ALA A 57 -6.42 -3.33 8.62
C ALA A 57 -7.76 -3.11 7.91
N GLU A 58 -8.73 -2.47 8.56
CA GLU A 58 -9.99 -2.06 7.93
C GLU A 58 -9.74 -0.99 6.86
N ARG A 59 -9.01 0.08 7.21
CA ARG A 59 -8.84 1.26 6.34
C ARG A 59 -7.95 1.01 5.12
N LEU A 60 -6.95 0.14 5.26
CA LEU A 60 -6.00 -0.17 4.19
C LEU A 60 -6.53 -1.22 3.23
N ARG A 61 -7.40 -2.14 3.70
CA ARG A 61 -8.05 -3.13 2.83
C ARG A 61 -8.84 -2.46 1.70
N ASP A 62 -9.55 -1.37 2.00
CA ASP A 62 -10.35 -0.62 1.02
C ASP A 62 -9.48 0.20 0.04
N ARG A 63 -8.23 0.48 0.41
CA ARG A 63 -7.32 1.35 -0.36
C ARG A 63 -6.27 0.57 -1.14
N MET A 64 -6.13 -0.72 -0.85
CA MET A 64 -5.19 -1.65 -1.51
C MET A 64 -5.91 -2.64 -2.45
N GLN A 65 -7.22 -2.50 -2.64
CA GLN A 65 -7.98 -3.11 -3.75
C GLN A 65 -8.01 -2.15 -4.93
#